data_AF-A0A3B8X2Q5-F1
#
_entry.id   AF-A0A3B8X2Q5-F1
#
_cell.length_a   1.000
_cell.length_b   1.000
_cell.length_c   1.000
_cell.angle_alpha   90.00
_cell.angle_beta   90.00
_cell.angle_gamma   90.00
#
_symmetry.space_group_name_H-M   'P 1'
#
loop_
_entity.id
_entity.type
_entity.pdbx_description
1 polymer ?
#
loop_
_entity_poly.entity_id
_entity_poly.type
_entity_poly.pdbx_seq_one_letter_code
_entity_poly.pdbx_strand_id
1 'polypeptide(L)'
;MSARHDPEDLIRLFNTLFERQYRCRLVRGGDEPLYLPAVASSDFHLLQFAHGYFASALHEVAHWCIAGPQRRLQVDFGYWYRPQRNQQQQREFERLEVKPQALESLFAEAAGFPFQVSIDNFAVQESEHRIRFAQQVAVTRQQWVERGLPARAQLFRDTLYRFYRK
;
A
#
# COMPACT_ATOMS: atom_id res chain seq x y z
N MET A 1 9.74 23.91 -7.92
CA MET A 1 8.51 23.40 -8.58
C MET A 1 8.18 22.06 -7.94
N SER A 2 6.98 21.89 -7.37
CA SER A 2 6.58 20.57 -6.87
C SER A 2 6.49 19.63 -8.07
N ALA A 3 7.16 18.48 -8.02
CA ALA A 3 6.98 17.45 -9.03
C ALA A 3 5.49 17.05 -9.05
N ARG A 4 4.92 16.88 -10.24
CA ARG A 4 3.54 16.40 -10.39
C ARG A 4 3.53 14.90 -10.05
N HIS A 5 2.67 14.49 -9.11
CA HIS A 5 2.48 13.08 -8.78
C HIS A 5 1.49 12.44 -9.75
N ASP A 6 2.01 11.61 -10.66
CA ASP A 6 1.21 10.85 -11.62
C ASP A 6 1.22 9.36 -11.25
N PRO A 7 0.06 8.68 -11.12
CA PRO A 7 0.02 7.23 -10.91
C PRO A 7 0.79 6.41 -11.96
N GLU A 8 0.95 6.91 -13.20
CA GLU A 8 1.72 6.22 -14.24
C GLU A 8 3.22 6.11 -13.90
N ASP A 9 3.76 7.07 -13.13
CA ASP A 9 5.11 6.95 -12.62
C ASP A 9 5.23 5.76 -11.67
N LEU A 10 4.24 5.55 -10.78
CA LEU A 10 4.26 4.44 -9.84
C LEU A 10 4.18 3.10 -10.57
N ILE A 11 3.34 2.99 -11.61
CA ILE A 11 3.28 1.82 -12.49
C ILE A 11 4.65 1.52 -13.08
N ARG A 12 5.27 2.53 -13.72
CA ARG A 12 6.58 2.37 -14.37
C ARG A 12 7.67 2.00 -13.37
N LEU A 13 7.75 2.70 -12.24
CA LEU A 13 8.76 2.45 -11.21
C LEU A 13 8.57 1.06 -10.57
N PHE A 14 7.35 0.70 -10.20
CA PHE A 14 7.06 -0.62 -9.63
C PHE A 14 7.42 -1.76 -10.61
N ASN A 15 6.95 -1.67 -11.86
CA ASN A 15 7.16 -2.72 -12.85
C ASN A 15 8.65 -2.87 -13.20
N THR A 16 9.39 -1.77 -13.25
CA THR A 16 10.85 -1.81 -13.42
C THR A 16 11.55 -2.60 -12.32
N LEU A 17 11.11 -2.45 -11.07
CA LEU A 17 11.74 -3.10 -9.92
C LEU A 17 11.31 -4.55 -9.75
N PHE A 18 10.05 -4.87 -9.99
CA PHE A 18 9.45 -6.11 -9.49
C PHE A 18 8.89 -7.05 -10.56
N GLU A 19 8.69 -6.59 -11.80
CA GLU A 19 8.09 -7.42 -12.85
C GLU A 19 8.93 -8.67 -13.11
N ARG A 20 10.23 -8.51 -13.35
CA ARG A 20 11.11 -9.64 -13.71
C ARG A 20 11.32 -10.60 -12.54
N GLN A 21 11.60 -10.08 -11.35
CA GLN A 21 11.98 -10.89 -10.20
C GLN A 21 10.78 -11.54 -9.51
N TYR A 22 9.66 -10.80 -9.38
CA TYR A 22 8.49 -11.25 -8.65
C TYR A 22 7.32 -11.62 -9.55
N ARG A 23 7.47 -11.50 -10.88
CA ARG A 23 6.39 -11.72 -11.84
C ARG A 23 5.14 -10.92 -11.49
N CYS A 24 5.30 -9.71 -10.96
CA CYS A 24 4.20 -8.90 -10.47
C CYS A 24 4.18 -7.55 -11.19
N ARG A 25 3.02 -7.15 -11.68
CA ARG A 25 2.79 -5.84 -12.31
C ARG A 25 1.80 -5.02 -11.50
N LEU A 26 2.14 -3.76 -11.26
CA LEU A 26 1.18 -2.74 -10.85
C LEU A 26 0.43 -2.28 -12.11
N VAL A 27 -0.90 -2.26 -12.05
CA VAL A 27 -1.76 -1.86 -13.15
C VAL A 27 -2.90 -1.00 -12.63
N ARG A 28 -3.42 -0.11 -13.48
CA ARG A 28 -4.64 0.64 -13.18
C ARG A 28 -5.83 -0.31 -13.17
N GLY A 29 -6.54 -0.37 -12.03
CA GLY A 29 -7.77 -1.14 -11.87
C GLY A 29 -9.01 -0.35 -12.26
N GLY A 30 -10.17 -0.90 -11.90
CA GLY A 30 -11.45 -0.21 -11.96
C GLY A 30 -11.75 0.57 -10.68
N ASP A 31 -12.93 0.32 -10.12
CA ASP A 31 -13.41 1.02 -8.92
C ASP A 31 -12.85 0.44 -7.62
N GLU A 32 -12.45 -0.83 -7.62
CA GLU A 32 -11.93 -1.53 -6.43
C GLU A 32 -10.47 -1.96 -6.63
N PRO A 33 -9.62 -1.85 -5.60
CA PRO A 33 -8.30 -2.43 -5.63
C PRO A 33 -8.38 -3.95 -5.55
N LEU A 34 -7.46 -4.65 -6.20
CA LEU A 34 -7.43 -6.11 -6.19
C LEU A 34 -6.04 -6.66 -6.48
N TYR A 35 -5.59 -7.60 -5.65
CA TYR A 35 -4.47 -8.45 -6.00
C TYR A 35 -4.93 -9.77 -6.63
N LEU A 36 -4.45 -10.05 -7.85
CA LEU A 36 -4.71 -11.29 -8.57
C LEU A 36 -3.41 -12.10 -8.70
N PRO A 37 -3.32 -13.29 -8.09
CA PRO A 37 -2.18 -14.14 -8.32
C PRO A 37 -2.18 -14.70 -9.76
N ALA A 38 -0.99 -14.89 -10.33
CA ALA A 38 -0.82 -15.58 -11.61
C ALA A 38 -1.42 -16.99 -11.52
N VAL A 39 -2.19 -17.38 -12.55
CA VAL A 39 -2.81 -18.71 -12.63
C VAL A 39 -1.86 -19.71 -13.29
N ALA A 40 -1.17 -19.30 -14.36
CA ALA A 40 -0.12 -20.09 -15.00
C ALA A 40 1.28 -19.52 -14.73
N SER A 41 2.30 -20.36 -14.87
CA SER A 41 3.71 -19.97 -14.72
C SER A 41 4.19 -18.97 -15.78
N SER A 42 3.47 -18.83 -16.89
CA SER A 42 3.69 -17.82 -17.93
C SER A 42 3.12 -16.45 -17.56
N ASP A 43 2.23 -16.37 -16.57
CA ASP A 43 1.45 -15.17 -16.29
C ASP A 43 2.08 -14.30 -15.20
N PHE A 44 1.65 -13.03 -15.15
CA PHE A 44 2.03 -12.10 -14.09
C PHE A 44 0.94 -12.05 -13.01
N HIS A 45 1.36 -11.94 -11.75
CA HIS A 45 0.52 -11.42 -10.69
C HIS A 45 0.16 -9.97 -11.04
N LEU A 46 -1.09 -9.58 -10.77
CA LEU A 46 -1.57 -8.23 -11.00
C LEU A 46 -1.91 -7.58 -9.67
N LEU A 47 -1.34 -6.41 -9.43
CA LEU A 47 -1.67 -5.53 -8.33
C LEU A 47 -2.46 -4.36 -8.92
N GLN A 48 -3.77 -4.36 -8.71
CA GLN A 48 -4.68 -3.37 -9.28
C GLN A 48 -4.99 -2.32 -8.22
N PHE A 49 -4.76 -1.05 -8.55
CA PHE A 49 -5.16 0.07 -7.68
C PHE A 49 -6.37 0.80 -8.26
N ALA A 50 -7.19 1.35 -7.37
CA ALA A 50 -8.50 1.90 -7.71
C ALA A 50 -8.43 3.34 -8.23
N HIS A 51 -9.39 3.68 -9.08
CA HIS A 51 -9.69 5.05 -9.55
C HIS A 51 -8.54 5.82 -10.22
N GLY A 52 -7.40 5.18 -10.46
CA GLY A 52 -6.24 5.88 -10.99
C GLY A 52 -5.60 6.87 -10.02
N TYR A 53 -5.82 6.74 -8.71
CA TYR A 53 -5.27 7.70 -7.74
C TYR A 53 -3.86 7.31 -7.31
N PHE A 54 -2.97 8.32 -7.22
CA PHE A 54 -1.60 8.14 -6.75
C PHE A 54 -1.53 7.53 -5.34
N ALA A 55 -2.37 8.02 -4.43
CA ALA A 55 -2.47 7.48 -3.08
C ALA A 55 -2.91 6.01 -3.08
N SER A 56 -3.90 5.64 -3.91
CA SER A 56 -4.33 4.24 -4.03
C SER A 56 -3.20 3.35 -4.54
N ALA A 57 -2.43 3.78 -5.53
CA ALA A 57 -1.26 3.03 -5.99
C ALA A 57 -0.18 2.86 -4.89
N LEU A 58 0.11 3.90 -4.10
CA LEU A 58 1.02 3.77 -2.95
C LEU A 58 0.52 2.76 -1.92
N HIS A 59 -0.77 2.82 -1.62
CA HIS A 59 -1.44 1.94 -0.67
C HIS A 59 -1.35 0.46 -1.10
N GLU A 60 -1.67 0.16 -2.36
CA GLU A 60 -1.58 -1.22 -2.87
C GLU A 60 -0.15 -1.76 -2.86
N VAL A 61 0.84 -0.94 -3.22
CA VAL A 61 2.25 -1.35 -3.16
C VAL A 61 2.68 -1.60 -1.72
N ALA A 62 2.17 -0.83 -0.75
CA ALA A 62 2.40 -1.05 0.66
C ALA A 62 1.84 -2.40 1.13
N HIS A 63 0.59 -2.71 0.79
CA HIS A 63 -0.02 -4.03 1.05
C HIS A 63 0.81 -5.16 0.47
N TRP A 64 1.19 -5.04 -0.80
CA TRP A 64 1.99 -6.05 -1.49
C TRP A 64 3.36 -6.27 -0.83
N CYS A 65 4.01 -5.21 -0.36
CA CYS A 65 5.28 -5.28 0.35
C CYS A 65 5.18 -5.99 1.72
N ILE A 66 4.03 -5.88 2.39
CA ILE A 66 3.74 -6.58 3.65
C ILE A 66 3.33 -8.04 3.44
N ALA A 67 2.57 -8.33 2.38
CA ALA A 67 2.11 -9.67 2.09
C ALA A 67 3.29 -10.63 1.83
N GLY A 68 3.46 -11.64 2.68
CA GLY A 68 4.48 -12.68 2.53
C GLY A 68 4.21 -13.63 1.34
N PRO A 69 5.15 -14.52 0.97
CA PRO A 69 5.04 -15.38 -0.20
C PRO A 69 3.73 -16.20 -0.27
N GLN A 70 3.32 -16.79 0.86
CA GLN A 70 2.08 -17.60 0.95
C GLN A 70 0.81 -16.76 0.72
N ARG A 71 0.81 -15.50 1.17
CA ARG A 71 -0.32 -14.59 0.96
C ARG A 71 -0.40 -14.15 -0.49
N ARG A 72 0.74 -13.97 -1.16
CA ARG A 72 0.81 -13.62 -2.59
C ARG A 72 0.36 -14.74 -3.54
N LEU A 73 -0.02 -15.90 -3.03
CA LEU A 73 -0.69 -16.96 -3.79
C LEU A 73 -2.21 -16.89 -3.70
N GLN A 74 -2.76 -15.97 -2.92
CA GLN A 74 -4.19 -15.84 -2.67
C GLN A 74 -4.70 -14.53 -3.29
N VAL A 75 -5.93 -14.57 -3.82
CA VAL A 75 -6.65 -13.37 -4.25
C VAL A 75 -6.73 -12.41 -3.06
N ASP A 76 -6.43 -11.14 -3.32
CA ASP A 76 -6.37 -10.06 -2.33
C ASP A 76 -5.54 -10.40 -1.07
N PHE A 77 -4.45 -11.15 -1.26
CA PHE A 77 -3.59 -11.62 -0.17
C PHE A 77 -4.30 -12.50 0.88
N GLY A 78 -5.49 -13.02 0.55
CA GLY A 78 -6.38 -13.74 1.48
C GLY A 78 -7.11 -12.83 2.46
N TYR A 79 -7.12 -11.51 2.23
CA TYR A 79 -8.03 -10.61 2.93
C TYR A 79 -9.47 -10.83 2.43
N TRP A 80 -10.44 -10.54 3.30
CA TRP A 80 -11.85 -10.57 2.97
C TRP A 80 -12.39 -9.14 3.07
N TYR A 81 -13.15 -8.69 2.08
CA TYR A 81 -13.77 -7.36 2.07
C TYR A 81 -15.11 -7.35 2.84
N ARG A 82 -15.24 -6.54 3.91
CA ARG A 82 -16.54 -6.21 4.54
C ARG A 82 -16.74 -4.70 4.53
N PRO A 83 -17.69 -4.18 3.72
CA PRO A 83 -17.98 -2.75 3.72
C PRO A 83 -18.68 -2.31 5.01
N GLN A 84 -19.54 -3.14 5.60
CA GLN A 84 -20.18 -2.86 6.89
C GLN A 84 -19.48 -3.63 8.01
N ARG A 85 -18.83 -2.88 8.92
CA ARG A 85 -18.07 -3.41 10.05
C ARG A 85 -18.63 -2.86 11.35
N ASN A 86 -18.89 -3.75 12.31
CA ASN A 86 -19.10 -3.37 13.70
C ASN A 86 -17.77 -2.93 14.34
N GLN A 87 -17.81 -2.43 15.57
CA GLN A 87 -16.62 -1.94 16.26
C GLN A 87 -15.51 -2.99 16.42
N GLN A 88 -15.85 -4.26 16.63
CA GLN A 88 -14.86 -5.33 16.75
C GLN A 88 -14.18 -5.61 15.41
N GLN A 89 -14.95 -5.73 14.34
CA GLN A 89 -14.45 -5.93 12.98
C GLN A 89 -13.63 -4.73 12.48
N GLN A 90 -14.00 -3.51 12.90
CA GLN A 90 -13.22 -2.30 12.63
C GLN A 90 -11.83 -2.40 13.27
N ARG A 91 -11.74 -2.82 14.54
CA ARG A 91 -10.45 -3.02 15.22
C ARG A 91 -9.58 -4.09 14.58
N GLU A 92 -10.19 -5.17 14.08
CA GLU A 92 -9.48 -6.23 13.36
C GLU A 92 -8.90 -5.70 12.03
N PHE A 93 -9.69 -4.93 11.28
CA PHE A 93 -9.22 -4.24 10.08
C PHE A 93 -8.08 -3.27 10.40
N GLU A 94 -8.26 -2.37 11.36
CA GLU A 94 -7.22 -1.41 11.76
C GLU A 94 -5.91 -2.11 12.10
N ARG A 95 -5.97 -3.23 12.84
CA ARG A 95 -4.78 -4.03 13.17
C ARG A 95 -4.04 -4.53 11.92
N LEU A 96 -4.77 -4.88 10.85
CA LEU A 96 -4.20 -5.33 9.58
C LEU A 96 -3.65 -4.16 8.76
N GLU A 97 -4.24 -2.97 8.91
CA GLU A 97 -3.90 -1.72 8.21
C GLU A 97 -2.72 -0.93 8.79
N VAL A 98 -2.43 -1.09 10.09
CA VAL A 98 -1.35 -0.31 10.75
C VAL A 98 -0.02 -0.43 9.99
N LYS A 99 0.34 -1.63 9.54
CA LYS A 99 1.61 -1.87 8.82
C LYS A 99 1.58 -1.33 7.38
N PRO A 100 0.57 -1.66 6.54
CA PRO A 100 0.41 -1.03 5.23
C PRO A 100 0.44 0.50 5.28
N GLN A 101 -0.35 1.14 6.14
CA GLN A 101 -0.42 2.60 6.20
C GLN A 101 0.85 3.24 6.76
N ALA A 102 1.58 2.56 7.64
CA ALA A 102 2.92 2.99 8.03
C ALA A 102 3.89 2.97 6.83
N LEU A 103 3.80 1.95 5.97
CA LEU A 103 4.60 1.89 4.74
C LEU A 103 4.23 2.97 3.74
N GLU A 104 2.94 3.13 3.51
CA GLU A 104 2.37 4.12 2.62
C GLU A 104 2.85 5.52 3.00
N SER A 105 2.87 5.83 4.30
CA SER A 105 3.37 7.11 4.80
C SER A 105 4.85 7.35 4.46
N LEU A 106 5.69 6.30 4.49
CA LEU A 106 7.12 6.40 4.13
C LEU A 106 7.31 6.53 2.62
N PHE A 107 6.46 5.87 1.83
CA PHE A 107 6.46 6.03 0.38
C PHE A 107 6.00 7.42 -0.03
N ALA A 108 4.94 7.93 0.60
CA ALA A 108 4.43 9.27 0.37
C ALA A 108 5.51 10.32 0.72
N GLU A 109 6.18 10.19 1.86
CA GLU A 109 7.31 11.06 2.22
C GLU A 109 8.45 11.00 1.19
N ALA A 110 8.83 9.79 0.76
CA ALA A 110 9.85 9.59 -0.26
C ALA A 110 9.46 10.19 -1.61
N ALA A 111 8.17 10.18 -1.96
CA ALA A 111 7.66 10.83 -3.16
C ALA A 111 7.44 12.35 -2.97
N GLY A 112 7.48 12.88 -1.75
CA GLY A 112 7.05 14.26 -1.46
C GLY A 112 5.54 14.46 -1.62
N PHE A 113 4.74 13.41 -1.43
CA PHE A 113 3.29 13.39 -1.51
C PHE A 113 2.66 13.48 -0.10
N PRO A 114 1.55 14.22 0.10
CA PRO A 114 0.88 14.30 1.41
C PRO A 114 0.21 12.96 1.78
N PHE A 115 0.37 12.55 3.03
CA PHE A 115 -0.25 11.32 3.55
C PHE A 115 -1.28 11.63 4.64
N GLN A 116 -2.39 10.89 4.62
CA GLN A 116 -3.40 10.86 5.67
C GLN A 116 -3.87 9.43 5.90
N VAL A 117 -4.10 9.06 7.15
CA VAL A 117 -4.63 7.72 7.47
C VAL A 117 -6.05 7.54 6.95
N SER A 118 -6.30 6.37 6.37
CA SER A 118 -7.63 5.94 5.92
C SER A 118 -8.22 4.95 6.94
N ILE A 119 -9.40 5.26 7.48
CA ILE A 119 -10.11 4.37 8.42
C ILE A 119 -11.19 3.51 7.72
N ASP A 120 -11.41 3.76 6.42
CA ASP A 120 -12.30 3.02 5.51
C ASP A 120 -13.71 2.71 6.06
N ASN A 121 -14.25 3.58 6.90
CA ASN A 121 -15.60 3.45 7.44
C ASN A 121 -16.20 4.81 7.82
N PHE A 122 -17.21 5.25 7.07
CA PHE A 122 -17.89 6.53 7.31
C PHE A 122 -18.79 6.52 8.56
N ALA A 123 -19.17 5.35 9.08
CA ALA A 123 -20.02 5.23 10.26
C ALA A 123 -19.24 5.36 11.59
N VAL A 124 -17.92 5.15 11.57
CA VAL A 124 -17.03 5.28 12.73
C VAL A 124 -16.17 6.53 12.55
N GLN A 125 -16.82 7.70 12.45
CA GLN A 125 -16.14 9.00 12.41
C GLN A 125 -16.04 9.64 13.81
N GLU A 126 -15.76 8.84 14.83
CA GLU A 126 -15.36 9.41 16.12
C GLU A 126 -13.91 9.91 16.01
N SER A 127 -13.69 11.19 16.28
CA SER A 127 -12.37 11.84 16.16
C SER A 127 -11.29 11.11 16.96
N GLU A 128 -11.64 10.57 18.14
CA GLU A 128 -10.74 9.81 18.99
C GLU A 128 -10.24 8.50 18.36
N HIS A 129 -11.10 7.79 17.63
CA HIS A 129 -10.74 6.55 16.93
C HIS A 129 -9.69 6.82 15.86
N ARG A 130 -9.91 7.86 15.04
CA ARG A 130 -8.94 8.28 14.01
C ARG A 130 -7.61 8.69 14.62
N ILE A 131 -7.62 9.43 15.73
CA ILE A 131 -6.40 9.86 16.43
C ILE A 131 -5.62 8.64 16.93
N ARG A 132 -6.29 7.68 17.57
CA ARG A 132 -5.65 6.45 18.07
C ARG A 132 -5.03 5.65 16.94
N PHE A 133 -5.74 5.48 15.82
CA PHE A 133 -5.22 4.76 14.66
C PHE A 133 -4.01 5.48 14.04
N ALA A 134 -4.08 6.81 13.89
CA ALA A 134 -2.96 7.62 13.41
C ALA A 134 -1.72 7.50 14.31
N GLN A 135 -1.90 7.44 15.64
CA GLN A 135 -0.80 7.21 16.58
C GLN A 135 -0.16 5.82 16.38
N GLN A 136 -0.95 4.77 16.18
CA GLN A 136 -0.43 3.42 15.94
C GLN A 136 0.37 3.34 14.62
N VAL A 137 -0.13 3.99 13.58
CA VAL A 137 0.56 4.13 12.29
C VAL A 137 1.89 4.88 12.47
N ALA A 138 1.89 6.00 13.20
CA ALA A 138 3.09 6.79 13.45
C ALA A 138 4.15 6.02 14.26
N VAL A 139 3.74 5.28 15.30
CA VAL A 139 4.66 4.42 16.08
C VAL A 139 5.27 3.33 15.18
N THR A 140 4.45 2.67 14.36
CA THR A 140 4.93 1.61 13.46
C THR A 140 5.86 2.16 12.38
N ARG A 141 5.55 3.34 11.83
CA ARG A 141 6.42 4.08 10.92
C ARG A 141 7.79 4.30 11.55
N GLN A 142 7.84 4.78 12.79
CA GLN A 142 9.10 5.05 13.48
C GLN A 142 9.90 3.77 13.73
N GLN A 143 9.25 2.68 14.11
CA GLN A 143 9.92 1.38 14.27
C GLN A 143 10.59 0.91 12.98
N TRP A 144 10.00 1.20 11.82
CA TRP A 144 10.58 0.83 10.53
C TRP A 144 11.73 1.73 10.10
N VAL A 145 11.68 3.01 10.47
CA VAL A 145 12.83 3.91 10.29
C VAL A 145 14.03 3.41 11.11
N GLU A 146 13.80 2.96 12.34
CA GLU A 146 14.86 2.48 13.25
C GLU A 146 15.39 1.10 12.89
N ARG A 147 14.50 0.15 12.54
CA ARG A 147 14.86 -1.26 12.32
C ARG A 147 15.16 -1.60 10.86
N GLY A 148 14.83 -0.71 9.94
CA GLY A 148 14.90 -0.93 8.51
C GLY A 148 13.61 -1.52 7.92
N LEU A 149 13.46 -1.32 6.60
CA LEU A 149 12.32 -1.79 5.84
C LEU A 149 12.56 -3.21 5.29
N PRO A 150 11.49 -4.00 5.06
CA PRO A 150 11.59 -5.18 4.23
C PRO A 150 12.20 -4.85 2.86
N ALA A 151 13.01 -5.75 2.28
CA ALA A 151 13.80 -5.46 1.08
C ALA A 151 13.02 -4.83 -0.08
N ARG A 152 11.80 -5.33 -0.34
CA ARG A 152 10.92 -4.79 -1.40
C ARG A 152 10.48 -3.35 -1.10
N ALA A 153 10.10 -3.09 0.15
CA ALA A 153 9.72 -1.76 0.60
C ALA A 153 10.90 -0.77 0.53
N GLN A 154 12.09 -1.19 0.98
CA GLN A 154 13.29 -0.37 0.90
C GLN A 154 13.59 0.03 -0.56
N LEU A 155 13.59 -0.95 -1.47
CA LEU A 155 13.88 -0.73 -2.89
C LEU A 155 12.89 0.25 -3.54
N PHE A 156 11.59 0.11 -3.22
CA PHE A 156 10.57 1.02 -3.75
C PHE A 156 10.71 2.44 -3.17
N ARG A 157 10.90 2.57 -1.85
CA ARG A 157 11.11 3.87 -1.18
C ARG A 157 12.31 4.61 -1.77
N ASP A 158 13.45 3.95 -1.93
CA ASP A 158 14.66 4.58 -2.45
C ASP A 158 14.49 5.02 -3.90
N THR A 159 13.74 4.25 -4.68
CA THR A 159 13.41 4.57 -6.07
C THR A 159 12.49 5.80 -6.15
N LEU A 160 11.47 5.89 -5.29
CA LEU A 160 10.59 7.06 -5.19
C LEU A 160 11.39 8.31 -4.83
N TYR A 161 12.25 8.23 -3.80
CA TYR A 161 13.09 9.34 -3.37
C TYR A 161 13.98 9.87 -4.50
N ARG A 162 14.68 8.97 -5.20
CA ARG A 162 15.55 9.33 -6.34
C ARG A 162 14.77 9.90 -7.52
N PHE A 163 13.51 9.52 -7.69
CA PHE A 163 12.68 9.99 -8.79
C PHE A 163 12.08 11.38 -8.51
N TYR A 164 11.50 11.57 -7.33
CA TYR A 164 10.72 12.77 -6.99
C TYR A 164 11.50 13.87 -6.25
N ARG A 165 12.61 13.54 -5.58
CA ARG A 165 13.29 14.45 -4.64
C ARG A 165 14.75 14.74 -4.97
N LYS A 166 15.10 14.70 -6.25
CA LYS A 166 16.42 15.16 -6.74
C LYS A 166 16.69 16.61 -6.39
#